data_AF-A0A0C2ZPJ8-F1
#
_entry.id   AF-A0A0C2ZPJ8-F1
#
_cell.length_a   1.000
_cell.length_b   1.000
_cell.length_c   1.000
_cell.angle_alpha   90.00
_cell.angle_beta   90.00
_cell.angle_gamma   90.00
#
_symmetry.space_group_name_H-M   'P 1'
#
loop_
_entity.id
_entity.type
_entity.pdbx_description
1 polymer ?
#
loop_
_entity_poly.entity_id
_entity_poly.type
_entity_poly.pdbx_seq_one_letter_code
_entity_poly.pdbx_strand_id
1 'polypeptide(L)' 'MFLEETKKLFETVLVEPLEDGAYEVVIGVNMAEMDKFHKFLKAISLRYKVRVDNNLIYETEADKMLKVKFTLRTL' A
#
# COMPACT_ATOMS: atom_id res chain seq x y z
N MET A 1 7.04 6.25 -11.17
CA MET A 1 7.68 4.97 -10.75
C MET A 1 6.85 4.21 -9.72
N PHE A 2 6.88 4.48 -8.40
CA PHE A 2 6.08 3.72 -7.41
C PHE A 2 4.56 3.83 -7.66
N LEU A 3 4.01 5.04 -7.68
CA LEU A 3 2.56 5.27 -7.83
C LEU A 3 1.98 4.62 -9.09
N GLU A 4 2.70 4.70 -10.21
CA GLU A 4 2.26 4.12 -11.49
C GLU A 4 2.31 2.59 -11.49
N GLU A 5 3.32 1.98 -10.88
CA GLU A 5 3.42 0.52 -10.75
C GLU A 5 2.30 0.00 -9.84
N THR A 6 2.03 0.68 -8.73
CA THR A 6 0.95 0.31 -7.80
C THR A 6 -0.43 0.45 -8.46
N LYS A 7 -0.67 1.53 -9.23
CA LYS A 7 -1.93 1.74 -9.97
C LYS A 7 -2.19 0.71 -11.08
N LYS A 8 -1.15 0.01 -11.56
CA LYS A 8 -1.33 -1.12 -12.50
C LYS A 8 -1.74 -2.41 -11.81
N LEU A 9 -1.50 -2.52 -10.51
CA LEU A 9 -1.72 -3.74 -9.73
C LEU A 9 -3.02 -3.72 -8.94
N PHE A 10 -3.51 -2.53 -8.58
CA PHE A 10 -4.66 -2.31 -7.72
C PHE A 10 -5.56 -1.21 -8.29
N GLU A 11 -6.87 -1.38 -8.17
CA GLU A 11 -7.86 -0.46 -8.74
C GLU A 11 -7.87 0.89 -8.02
N THR A 12 -7.77 0.88 -6.70
CA THR A 12 -7.74 2.10 -5.87
C THR A 12 -6.37 2.28 -5.28
N VAL A 13 -5.70 3.38 -5.61
CA VAL A 13 -4.40 3.74 -5.03
C VAL A 13 -4.34 5.25 -4.79
N LEU A 14 -4.20 5.63 -3.54
CA LEU A 14 -3.94 7.00 -3.10
C LEU A 14 -2.60 7.03 -2.39
N VAL A 15 -1.80 8.05 -2.68
CA VAL A 15 -0.51 8.30 -2.04
C VAL A 15 -0.46 9.77 -1.69
N GLU A 16 -0.34 10.06 -0.41
CA GLU A 16 -0.27 11.42 0.11
C GLU A 16 1.06 11.61 0.85
N PRO A 17 1.80 12.69 0.58
CA PRO A 17 3.00 12.99 1.34
C PRO A 17 2.63 13.39 2.78
N LEU A 18 3.41 12.93 3.74
CA LEU A 18 3.38 13.33 5.13
C LEU A 18 4.63 14.15 5.47
N GLU A 19 4.67 14.67 6.70
CA GLU A 19 5.87 15.33 7.24
C GLU A 19 7.04 14.33 7.34
N ASP A 20 8.27 14.86 7.39
CA ASP A 20 9.52 14.08 7.55
C ASP A 20 9.81 13.02 6.46
N GLY A 21 9.38 13.27 5.22
CA GLY A 21 9.67 12.38 4.09
C GLY A 21 8.93 11.03 4.17
N ALA A 22 7.86 10.98 4.96
CA ALA A 22 6.94 9.86 4.98
C ALA A 22 5.83 10.03 3.92
N TYR A 23 5.20 8.93 3.53
CA TYR A 23 4.07 8.90 2.63
C TYR A 23 2.99 8.01 3.19
N GLU A 24 1.77 8.52 3.27
CA GLU A 24 0.59 7.71 3.52
C GLU A 24 0.13 7.07 2.22
N VAL A 25 -0.11 5.76 2.24
CA VAL A 25 -0.54 4.98 1.09
C VAL A 25 -1.83 4.27 1.44
N VAL A 26 -2.85 4.45 0.61
CA VAL A 26 -4.14 3.77 0.72
C VAL A 26 -4.38 2.96 -0.55
N ILE A 27 -4.61 1.67 -0.40
CA ILE A 27 -4.82 0.73 -1.52
C ILE A 27 -6.12 -0.03 -1.32
N GLY A 28 -6.96 -0.08 -2.35
CA GLY A 28 -8.10 -0.99 -2.41
C GLY A 28 -7.65 -2.36 -2.90
N VAL A 29 -7.86 -3.39 -2.09
CA VAL A 29 -7.41 -4.76 -2.33
C VAL A 29 -8.62 -5.68 -2.23
N ASN A 30 -8.88 -6.48 -3.26
CA ASN A 30 -9.88 -7.55 -3.13
C ASN A 30 -9.40 -8.56 -2.08
N MET A 31 -10.27 -9.01 -1.17
CA MET A 31 -9.92 -10.02 -0.16
C MET A 31 -9.27 -11.27 -0.76
N ALA A 32 -9.67 -11.67 -1.97
CA ALA A 32 -9.09 -12.82 -2.68
C ALA A 32 -7.64 -12.59 -3.15
N GLU A 33 -7.19 -11.33 -3.24
CA GLU A 33 -5.85 -10.94 -3.68
C GLU A 33 -4.92 -10.53 -2.52
N MET A 34 -5.31 -10.80 -1.27
CA MET A 34 -4.51 -10.45 -0.09
C MET A 34 -3.09 -11.03 -0.10
N ASP A 35 -2.91 -12.25 -0.61
CA ASP A 35 -1.57 -12.85 -0.77
C ASP A 35 -0.70 -12.09 -1.78
N LYS A 36 -1.31 -11.58 -2.87
CA LYS A 36 -0.62 -10.75 -3.86
C LYS A 36 -0.22 -9.40 -3.25
N PHE A 37 -1.08 -8.82 -2.42
CA PHE A 37 -0.78 -7.60 -1.67
C PHE A 37 0.40 -7.77 -0.70
N HIS A 38 0.45 -8.86 0.09
CA HIS A 38 1.58 -9.12 0.98
C HIS A 38 2.90 -9.31 0.23
N LYS A 39 2.88 -10.00 -0.92
CA LYS A 39 4.05 -10.13 -1.79
C LYS A 39 4.50 -8.78 -2.35
N PHE A 40 3.55 -7.94 -2.74
CA PHE A 40 3.82 -6.57 -3.19
C PHE A 40 4.50 -5.74 -2.09
N LEU A 41 3.98 -5.72 -0.86
CA LEU A 41 4.59 -5.01 0.27
C LEU A 41 6.05 -5.43 0.51
N LYS A 42 6.33 -6.72 0.42
CA LYS A 42 7.70 -7.25 0.55
C LYS A 42 8.59 -6.82 -0.63
N ALA A 43 8.06 -6.79 -1.84
CA ALA A 43 8.81 -6.37 -3.02
C ALA A 43 9.16 -4.87 -2.97
N ILE A 44 8.22 -4.02 -2.56
CA ILE A 44 8.45 -2.56 -2.53
C ILE A 44 9.41 -2.14 -1.41
N SER A 45 9.37 -2.78 -0.25
CA SER A 45 10.31 -2.49 0.85
C SER A 45 11.76 -2.77 0.43
N LEU A 46 11.97 -3.87 -0.31
CA LEU A 46 13.27 -4.20 -0.88
C LEU A 46 13.68 -3.27 -2.03
N ARG A 47 12.77 -3.00 -2.98
CA ARG A 47 13.08 -2.25 -4.21
C ARG A 47 13.32 -0.77 -3.96
N TYR A 48 12.50 -0.13 -3.12
CA TYR A 48 12.57 1.31 -2.89
C TYR A 48 13.30 1.68 -1.59
N LYS A 49 13.86 0.69 -0.87
CA LYS A 49 14.48 0.89 0.46
C LYS A 49 13.57 1.71 1.39
N VAL A 50 12.29 1.36 1.38
CA VAL A 50 11.29 2.01 2.24
C VAL A 50 10.94 1.07 3.38
N ARG A 51 10.76 1.64 4.56
CA ARG A 51 10.15 0.95 5.68
C ARG A 51 8.63 1.11 5.57
N VAL A 52 7.92 -0.01 5.60
CA VAL A 52 6.46 -0.02 5.83
C VAL A 52 6.28 0.00 7.34
N ASP A 53 5.72 1.07 7.89
CA ASP A 53 5.42 1.12 9.32
C ASP A 53 4.20 0.25 9.64
N ASN A 54 4.20 -0.36 10.84
CA ASN A 54 3.29 -1.43 11.27
C ASN A 54 1.81 -1.04 11.45
N ASN A 55 1.37 0.06 10.84
CA ASN A 55 0.00 0.54 10.92
C ASN A 55 -0.80 0.12 9.68
N LEU A 56 -0.81 -1.18 9.37
CA LEU A 56 -1.71 -1.73 8.35
C LEU A 56 -3.14 -1.71 8.90
N ILE A 57 -3.92 -0.74 8.45
CA ILE A 57 -5.34 -0.63 8.81
C ILE A 57 -6.15 -1.23 7.67
N TYR A 58 -6.95 -2.24 7.98
CA TYR A 58 -7.85 -2.91 7.05
C TYR A 58 -9.29 -2.43 7.31
N GLU A 59 -9.86 -1.65 6.39
CA GLU A 59 -11.27 -1.28 6.43
C GLU A 59 -12.02 -2.16 5.42
N THR A 60 -13.05 -2.88 5.87
CA THR A 60 -13.87 -3.71 4.97
C THR A 60 -14.95 -2.85 4.34
N GLU A 61 -14.94 -2.74 3.02
CA GLU A 61 -16.01 -2.10 2.24
C GLU A 61 -16.98 -3.15 1.70
N ALA A 62 -18.10 -2.69 1.12
CA ALA A 62 -19.00 -3.55 0.38
C ALA A 62 -18.23 -4.29 -0.75
N ASP A 63 -18.73 -5.45 -1.17
CA ASP A 63 -18.17 -6.25 -2.27
C ASP A 63 -16.80 -6.92 -2.04
N LYS A 64 -16.46 -7.24 -0.78
CA LYS A 64 -15.21 -7.96 -0.41
C LYS A 64 -13.93 -7.19 -0.76
N MET A 65 -14.03 -5.87 -0.83
CA MET A 65 -12.88 -4.98 -0.99
C MET A 65 -12.38 -4.55 0.39
N LEU A 66 -11.07 -4.63 0.59
CA LEU A 66 -10.36 -4.14 1.75
C LEU A 66 -9.60 -2.88 1.37
N LYS A 67 -9.88 -1.80 2.06
CA LYS A 67 -9.06 -0.59 1.99
C LYS A 67 -7.93 -0.75 3.00
N VAL A 68 -6.71 -0.84 2.48
CA VAL A 68 -5.50 -1.02 3.27
C VAL A 68 -4.74 0.30 3.31
N LYS A 69 -4.57 0.83 4.52
CA LYS A 69 -3.80 2.05 4.78
C LYS A 69 -2.48 1.70 5.47
N PHE A 70 -1.37 2.27 5.01
CA PHE A 70 -0.05 2.12 5.62
C PHE A 70 0.86 3.32 5.33
N THR A 71 1.93 3.46 6.09
CA THR A 71 2.91 4.53 5.92
C THR A 71 4.21 3.97 5.37
N LEU A 72 4.77 4.64 4.35
CA LEU A 72 6.10 4.41 3.83
C LEU A 72 7.04 5.50 4.32
N ARG A 73 8.21 5.11 4.82
CA ARG A 73 9.29 6.04 5.16
C ARG A 73 10.56 5.65 4.41
N THR A 74 11.19 6.61 3.74
CA THR A 74 12.49 6.41 3.10
C THR A 74 13.56 6.18 4.16
N LEU A 75 14.43 5.20 3.95
CA LEU A 75 15.58 4.92 4.80
C LEU A 75 16.77 5.84 4.48
#